data_AF-A0A9W5IVF9-F1
#
_entry.id   AF-A0A9W5IVF9-F1
#
_cell.length_a   1.000
_cell.length_b   1.000
_cell.length_c   1.000
_cell.angle_alpha   90.00
_cell.angle_beta   90.00
_cell.angle_gamma   90.00
#
_symmetry.space_group_name_H-M   'P 1'
#
loop_
_entity.id
_entity.type
_entity.pdbx_description
1 polymer ?
#
loop_
_entity_poly.entity_id
_entity_poly.type
_entity_poly.pdbx_seq_one_letter_code
_entity_poly.pdbx_strand_id
1 'polypeptide(L)'
;MGQKTKYEMEQEKKYGPRFTGGDHLNPKDGFKYYLHKTMMANELHDGYGGYLMSNAVKGASGPSFGGIQFDVGSNNDGQKLLEKVLRNAVDSKGNPFLSDTEMKQLHRIYKPFYDVEKNGKITKKGMTDADRQFYNQIKPKLDAALSSPKGMELLNENYKMQLDKKVSKVEEVISNVKNEENRNFLEHSMQAKVFIADIGNQYGDKVNNALKNFLEQTENDRGIKVDHGRLTKVRGGFDMDDLKSFRMNTPYGIKHSEDAKRRDENIERITAPTRQQDNQKSVEFNTSSNNNPADRLHALIQGFKNDTDGSFAAKALAENADVVANFKAEQQEVLKERSQQQQHEVAQNTPQIQEECSYGGRSFG
;
A
#
# COMPACT_ATOMS: atom_id res chain seq x y z
N MET A 1 -27.91 6.92 -9.51
CA MET A 1 -26.82 7.72 -8.89
C MET A 1 -27.15 7.86 -7.41
N GLY A 2 -26.29 7.36 -6.53
CA GLY A 2 -26.45 7.56 -5.07
C GLY A 2 -26.26 9.04 -4.71
N GLN A 3 -26.90 9.49 -3.64
CA GLN A 3 -26.68 10.84 -3.10
C GLN A 3 -25.24 10.97 -2.58
N LYS A 4 -24.55 12.05 -2.94
CA LYS A 4 -23.22 12.35 -2.40
C LYS A 4 -23.31 12.62 -0.90
N THR A 5 -22.36 12.10 -0.15
CA THR A 5 -22.22 12.35 1.29
C THR A 5 -21.84 13.81 1.55
N LYS A 6 -22.09 14.29 2.77
CA LYS A 6 -21.65 15.64 3.20
C LYS A 6 -20.14 15.84 3.03
N TYR A 7 -19.36 14.81 3.36
CA TYR A 7 -17.91 14.82 3.17
C TYR A 7 -17.55 15.00 1.68
N GLU A 8 -18.14 14.23 0.78
CA GLU A 8 -17.84 14.34 -0.66
C GLU A 8 -18.20 15.73 -1.21
N MET A 9 -19.34 16.30 -0.79
CA MET A 9 -19.71 17.66 -1.19
C MET A 9 -18.72 18.73 -0.68
N GLU A 10 -18.22 18.59 0.55
CA GLU A 10 -17.21 19.48 1.11
C GLU A 10 -15.86 19.37 0.39
N GLN A 11 -15.45 18.14 0.07
CA GLN A 11 -14.22 17.89 -0.70
C GLN A 11 -14.34 18.44 -2.12
N GLU A 12 -15.46 18.22 -2.82
CA GLU A 12 -15.66 18.75 -4.16
C GLU A 12 -15.63 20.28 -4.21
N LYS A 13 -16.20 20.93 -3.19
CA LYS A 13 -16.15 22.39 -3.07
C LYS A 13 -14.72 22.89 -2.90
N LYS A 14 -13.86 22.13 -2.22
CA LYS A 14 -12.49 22.53 -1.90
C LYS A 14 -11.47 22.14 -2.98
N TYR A 15 -11.68 21.00 -3.62
CA TYR A 15 -10.69 20.32 -4.47
C TYR A 15 -11.22 19.95 -5.85
N GLY A 16 -12.39 20.46 -6.22
CA GLY A 16 -13.02 20.18 -7.51
C GLY A 16 -13.55 18.76 -7.62
N PRO A 17 -14.02 18.35 -8.81
CA PRO A 17 -14.55 17.01 -9.02
C PRO A 17 -13.52 15.93 -8.64
N ARG A 18 -14.01 14.83 -8.05
CA ARG A 18 -13.18 13.65 -7.76
C ARG A 18 -12.66 13.05 -9.06
N PHE A 19 -11.39 12.67 -9.08
CA PHE A 19 -10.76 11.94 -10.18
C PHE A 19 -11.41 10.59 -10.45
N THR A 20 -11.78 10.32 -11.71
CA THR A 20 -12.55 9.13 -12.12
C THR A 20 -11.81 8.22 -13.12
N GLY A 21 -10.55 8.52 -13.46
CA GLY A 21 -9.84 7.85 -14.56
C GLY A 21 -9.65 6.34 -14.42
N GLY A 22 -9.88 5.76 -13.24
CA GLY A 22 -9.83 4.33 -12.99
C GLY A 22 -11.12 3.72 -12.41
N ASP A 23 -12.22 4.48 -12.31
CA ASP A 23 -13.45 4.01 -11.65
C ASP A 23 -14.16 2.87 -12.40
N HIS A 24 -13.84 2.69 -13.69
CA HIS A 24 -14.32 1.57 -14.49
C HIS A 24 -13.64 0.23 -14.16
N LEU A 25 -12.50 0.26 -13.45
CA LEU A 25 -11.76 -0.93 -13.07
C LEU A 25 -12.48 -1.66 -11.95
N ASN A 26 -12.44 -2.99 -11.99
CA ASN A 26 -13.02 -3.89 -11.00
C ASN A 26 -12.02 -5.00 -10.61
N PRO A 27 -12.27 -5.78 -9.54
CA PRO A 27 -11.32 -6.80 -9.10
C PRO A 27 -10.89 -7.83 -10.16
N LYS A 28 -11.71 -8.07 -11.21
CA LYS A 28 -11.36 -8.98 -12.31
C LYS A 28 -10.29 -8.43 -13.25
N ASP A 29 -10.07 -7.12 -13.24
CA ASP A 29 -8.96 -6.47 -13.97
C ASP A 29 -7.60 -6.69 -13.27
N GLY A 30 -7.59 -7.42 -12.16
CA GLY A 30 -6.38 -7.90 -11.48
C GLY A 30 -5.50 -6.75 -11.01
N PHE A 31 -4.19 -6.86 -11.27
CA PHE A 31 -3.19 -5.93 -10.76
C PHE A 31 -3.48 -4.46 -11.07
N LYS A 32 -4.02 -4.17 -12.26
CA LYS A 32 -4.37 -2.81 -12.67
C LYS A 32 -5.39 -2.16 -11.72
N TYR A 33 -6.40 -2.91 -11.29
CA TYR A 33 -7.41 -2.44 -10.33
C TYR A 33 -6.80 -2.11 -8.97
N TYR A 34 -6.05 -3.05 -8.38
CA TYR A 34 -5.47 -2.85 -7.05
C TYR A 34 -4.41 -1.74 -7.03
N LEU A 35 -3.65 -1.60 -8.12
CA LEU A 35 -2.73 -0.48 -8.29
C LEU A 35 -3.48 0.86 -8.30
N HIS A 36 -4.55 0.98 -9.10
CA HIS A 36 -5.38 2.18 -9.13
C HIS A 36 -5.94 2.53 -7.73
N LYS A 37 -6.55 1.57 -7.05
CA LYS A 37 -7.11 1.76 -5.69
C LYS A 37 -6.06 2.23 -4.70
N THR A 38 -4.87 1.65 -4.76
CA THR A 38 -3.74 2.02 -3.90
C THR A 38 -3.25 3.43 -4.19
N MET A 39 -3.14 3.81 -5.47
CA MET A 39 -2.76 5.17 -5.85
C MET A 39 -3.78 6.21 -5.36
N MET A 40 -5.08 5.91 -5.41
CA MET A 40 -6.09 6.82 -4.85
C MET A 40 -5.88 7.05 -3.35
N ALA A 41 -5.63 5.98 -2.60
CA ALA A 41 -5.45 6.04 -1.14
C ALA A 41 -4.10 6.65 -0.71
N ASN A 42 -3.04 6.42 -1.49
CA ASN A 42 -1.68 6.82 -1.11
C ASN A 42 -1.23 8.15 -1.70
N GLU A 43 -1.74 8.56 -2.87
CA GLU A 43 -1.20 9.71 -3.63
C GLU A 43 -2.20 10.83 -3.85
N LEU A 44 -3.48 10.51 -4.09
CA LEU A 44 -4.44 11.47 -4.62
C LEU A 44 -5.52 11.90 -3.63
N HIS A 45 -5.32 11.73 -2.32
CA HIS A 45 -6.33 12.09 -1.32
C HIS A 45 -7.72 11.53 -1.69
N ASP A 46 -7.80 10.23 -2.03
CA ASP A 46 -9.00 9.56 -2.52
C ASP A 46 -9.57 10.09 -3.85
N GLY A 47 -8.72 10.72 -4.66
CA GLY A 47 -9.02 11.25 -5.99
C GLY A 47 -9.30 12.75 -6.03
N TYR A 48 -9.35 13.44 -4.89
CA TYR A 48 -9.62 14.87 -4.85
C TYR A 48 -8.40 15.71 -5.26
N GLY A 49 -8.63 16.73 -6.09
CA GLY A 49 -7.57 17.59 -6.64
C GLY A 49 -6.90 17.03 -7.90
N GLY A 50 -7.26 15.82 -8.36
CA GLY A 50 -6.71 15.21 -9.57
C GLY A 50 -7.03 15.97 -10.87
N TYR A 51 -8.06 16.82 -10.86
CA TYR A 51 -8.45 17.68 -11.98
C TYR A 51 -8.11 19.16 -11.77
N LEU A 52 -7.21 19.47 -10.84
CA LEU A 52 -6.79 20.84 -10.55
C LEU A 52 -5.26 20.96 -10.59
N MET A 53 -4.78 22.19 -10.75
CA MET A 53 -3.40 22.52 -10.48
C MET A 53 -3.16 22.50 -8.96
N SER A 54 -2.16 21.73 -8.57
CA SER A 54 -1.63 21.63 -7.22
C SER A 54 -0.32 22.39 -7.10
N ASN A 55 -0.10 22.96 -5.91
CA ASN A 55 1.12 23.65 -5.54
C ASN A 55 1.80 22.82 -4.46
N ALA A 56 2.95 22.24 -4.76
CA ALA A 56 3.76 21.65 -3.71
C ALA A 56 4.37 22.78 -2.86
N VAL A 57 4.19 22.68 -1.53
CA VAL A 57 4.45 23.77 -0.57
C VAL A 57 5.95 24.01 -0.34
N LYS A 58 6.85 23.11 -0.78
CA LYS A 58 8.30 23.21 -0.55
C LYS A 58 9.16 22.59 -1.68
N GLY A 59 10.29 23.23 -2.00
CA GLY A 59 11.42 22.61 -2.71
C GLY A 59 11.45 22.77 -4.23
N ALA A 60 12.01 21.75 -4.90
CA ALA A 60 12.30 21.70 -6.35
C ALA A 60 11.08 21.43 -7.25
N SER A 61 9.89 21.50 -6.68
CA SER A 61 8.62 21.21 -7.34
C SER A 61 8.05 22.45 -8.04
N GLY A 62 7.52 22.28 -9.24
CA GLY A 62 6.70 23.27 -9.93
C GLY A 62 5.20 23.06 -9.69
N PRO A 63 4.37 23.74 -10.48
CA PRO A 63 2.95 23.42 -10.56
C PRO A 63 2.75 21.98 -11.04
N SER A 64 1.78 21.27 -10.46
CA SER A 64 1.51 19.87 -10.83
C SER A 64 0.03 19.57 -11.03
N PHE A 65 -0.32 18.56 -11.84
CA PHE A 65 -1.73 18.18 -12.06
C PHE A 65 -1.91 16.70 -12.43
N GLY A 66 -3.16 16.23 -12.45
CA GLY A 66 -3.53 14.91 -12.95
C GLY A 66 -3.40 13.79 -11.93
N GLY A 67 -3.95 12.62 -12.27
CA GLY A 67 -3.98 11.45 -11.38
C GLY A 67 -2.63 10.79 -11.08
N ILE A 68 -1.55 11.26 -11.70
CA ILE A 68 -0.17 10.87 -11.36
C ILE A 68 0.72 12.07 -10.98
N GLN A 69 0.12 13.23 -10.71
CA GLN A 69 0.80 14.47 -10.28
C GLN A 69 1.97 14.89 -11.19
N PHE A 70 1.67 15.15 -12.47
CA PHE A 70 2.63 15.69 -13.42
C PHE A 70 3.18 17.04 -12.97
N ASP A 71 4.43 17.09 -12.48
CA ASP A 71 5.17 18.34 -12.27
C ASP A 71 5.54 18.96 -13.63
N VAL A 72 4.79 19.99 -14.06
CA VAL A 72 5.06 20.64 -15.35
C VAL A 72 6.39 21.37 -15.36
N GLY A 73 6.97 21.63 -14.19
CA GLY A 73 8.30 22.18 -14.06
C GLY A 73 9.39 21.25 -14.58
N SER A 74 9.17 19.93 -14.58
CA SER A 74 10.18 18.92 -14.89
C SER A 74 9.74 17.84 -15.88
N ASN A 75 8.44 17.77 -16.21
CA ASN A 75 7.87 16.69 -17.02
C ASN A 75 7.32 17.17 -18.37
N ASN A 76 8.06 16.89 -19.46
CA ASN A 76 7.69 17.27 -20.82
C ASN A 76 6.37 16.63 -21.30
N ASP A 77 6.07 15.39 -20.88
CA ASP A 77 4.81 14.74 -21.23
C ASP A 77 3.63 15.39 -20.50
N GLY A 78 3.85 15.81 -19.24
CA GLY A 78 2.91 16.63 -18.48
C GLY A 78 2.65 17.98 -19.15
N GLN A 79 3.70 18.66 -19.63
CA GLN A 79 3.56 19.92 -20.39
C GLN A 79 2.72 19.72 -21.65
N LYS A 80 3.02 18.70 -22.46
CA LYS A 80 2.25 18.37 -23.68
C LYS A 80 0.79 18.04 -23.38
N LEU A 81 0.53 17.30 -22.30
CA LEU A 81 -0.83 16.97 -21.88
C LEU A 81 -1.60 18.23 -21.45
N LEU A 82 -0.96 19.10 -20.66
CA LEU A 82 -1.57 20.37 -20.25
C LEU A 82 -1.90 21.22 -21.47
N GLU A 83 -0.97 21.37 -22.41
CA GLU A 83 -1.23 22.09 -23.66
C GLU A 83 -2.36 21.48 -24.48
N LYS A 84 -2.40 20.14 -24.57
CA LYS A 84 -3.49 19.44 -25.25
C LYS A 84 -4.83 19.76 -24.59
N VAL A 85 -4.91 19.72 -23.26
CA VAL A 85 -6.13 20.10 -22.54
C VAL A 85 -6.52 21.54 -22.86
N LEU A 86 -5.61 22.49 -22.71
CA LEU A 86 -5.90 23.92 -22.88
C LEU A 86 -6.31 24.30 -24.30
N ARG A 87 -5.85 23.55 -25.32
CA ARG A 87 -6.24 23.75 -26.72
C ARG A 87 -7.58 23.14 -27.09
N ASN A 88 -8.07 22.15 -26.32
CA ASN A 88 -9.28 21.40 -26.66
C ASN A 88 -10.45 21.65 -25.70
N ALA A 89 -10.16 22.06 -24.46
CA ALA A 89 -11.16 22.39 -23.47
C ALA A 89 -11.74 23.78 -23.72
N VAL A 90 -13.07 23.88 -23.65
CA VAL A 90 -13.82 25.12 -23.80
C VAL A 90 -14.77 25.34 -22.63
N ASP A 91 -15.09 26.60 -22.37
CA ASP A 91 -16.09 26.97 -21.37
C ASP A 91 -17.52 26.64 -21.84
N SER A 92 -18.51 26.91 -20.98
CA SER A 92 -19.94 26.71 -21.30
C SER A 92 -20.45 27.46 -22.54
N LYS A 93 -19.70 28.44 -23.04
CA LYS A 93 -20.02 29.25 -24.23
C LYS A 93 -19.21 28.83 -25.45
N GLY A 94 -18.36 27.81 -25.33
CA GLY A 94 -17.48 27.34 -26.41
C GLY A 94 -16.18 28.14 -26.56
N ASN A 95 -15.83 29.02 -25.61
CA ASN A 95 -14.59 29.79 -25.69
C ASN A 95 -13.41 29.03 -25.06
N PRO A 96 -12.18 29.20 -25.59
CA PRO A 96 -10.98 28.73 -24.93
C PRO A 96 -10.80 29.37 -23.53
N PHE A 97 -10.27 28.59 -22.58
CA PHE A 97 -10.01 29.10 -21.23
C PHE A 97 -8.84 30.10 -21.15
N LEU A 98 -7.87 29.98 -22.06
CA LEU A 98 -6.74 30.90 -22.19
C LEU A 98 -6.83 31.66 -23.51
N SER A 99 -6.45 32.93 -23.49
CA SER A 99 -6.22 33.70 -24.70
C SER A 99 -4.96 33.22 -25.44
N ASP A 100 -4.85 33.52 -26.73
CA ASP A 100 -3.64 33.20 -27.53
C ASP A 100 -2.36 33.77 -26.92
N THR A 101 -2.44 34.98 -26.34
CA THR A 101 -1.32 35.62 -25.67
C THR A 101 -0.90 34.85 -24.42
N GLU A 102 -1.85 34.42 -23.59
CA GLU A 102 -1.55 33.60 -22.41
C GLU A 102 -1.01 32.23 -22.81
N MET A 103 -1.53 31.62 -23.88
CA MET A 103 -1.05 30.35 -24.38
C MET A 103 0.41 30.42 -24.87
N LYS A 104 0.80 31.49 -25.57
CA LYS A 104 2.21 31.73 -25.96
C LYS A 104 3.14 31.88 -24.76
N GLN A 105 2.62 32.38 -23.65
CA GLN A 105 3.37 32.58 -22.40
C GLN A 105 3.34 31.36 -21.46
N LEU A 106 2.68 30.27 -21.81
CA LEU A 106 2.52 29.12 -20.92
C LEU A 106 3.85 28.50 -20.48
N HIS A 107 4.89 28.55 -21.32
CA HIS A 107 6.24 28.10 -20.99
C HIS A 107 6.84 28.75 -19.74
N ARG A 108 6.33 29.92 -19.32
CA ARG A 108 6.75 30.61 -18.10
C ARG A 108 6.51 29.78 -16.84
N ILE A 109 5.56 28.84 -16.88
CA ILE A 109 5.24 27.97 -15.74
C ILE A 109 5.96 26.61 -15.78
N TYR A 110 6.75 26.33 -16.82
CA TYR A 110 7.51 25.07 -17.00
C TYR A 110 8.84 25.09 -16.24
N LYS A 111 8.77 25.50 -14.97
CA LYS A 111 9.91 25.61 -14.06
C LYS A 111 9.45 25.42 -12.61
N PRO A 112 10.35 25.03 -11.70
CA PRO A 112 10.02 24.93 -10.28
C PRO A 112 9.66 26.29 -9.69
N PHE A 113 8.94 26.31 -8.57
CA PHE A 113 8.58 27.57 -7.91
C PHE A 113 9.81 28.34 -7.39
N TYR A 114 10.83 27.61 -6.93
CA TYR A 114 12.06 28.14 -6.36
C TYR A 114 13.29 27.57 -7.06
N ASP A 115 14.44 28.24 -6.88
CA ASP A 115 15.72 27.74 -7.36
C ASP A 115 16.04 26.38 -6.73
N VAL A 116 16.54 25.46 -7.55
CA VAL A 116 16.99 24.14 -7.12
C VAL A 116 18.49 24.18 -6.97
N GLU A 117 18.97 23.92 -5.76
CA GLU A 117 20.38 23.90 -5.43
C GLU A 117 20.88 22.48 -5.18
N LYS A 118 22.08 22.19 -5.67
CA LYS A 118 22.82 20.96 -5.38
C LYS A 118 24.26 21.34 -5.04
N ASN A 119 24.73 20.92 -3.87
CA ASN A 119 26.08 21.22 -3.37
C ASN A 119 26.40 22.74 -3.36
N GLY A 120 25.44 23.57 -2.94
CA GLY A 120 25.61 25.03 -2.87
C GLY A 120 25.60 25.74 -4.24
N LYS A 121 25.24 25.04 -5.33
CA LYS A 121 25.15 25.61 -6.67
C LYS A 121 23.75 25.45 -7.23
N ILE A 122 23.19 26.52 -7.79
CA ILE A 122 21.89 26.49 -8.46
C ILE A 122 22.01 25.65 -9.73
N THR A 123 21.31 24.52 -9.75
CA THR A 123 21.24 23.60 -10.90
C THR A 123 20.03 23.85 -11.78
N LYS A 124 18.99 24.49 -11.24
CA LYS A 124 17.79 24.86 -12.01
C LYS A 124 17.21 26.15 -11.45
N LYS A 125 16.94 27.11 -12.34
CA LYS A 125 16.29 28.36 -11.96
C LYS A 125 14.79 28.16 -11.80
N GLY A 126 14.25 28.71 -10.72
CA GLY A 126 12.82 28.73 -10.45
C GLY A 126 12.10 29.88 -11.15
N MET A 127 10.81 30.01 -10.85
CA MET A 127 9.99 31.12 -11.30
C MET A 127 10.55 32.46 -10.80
N THR A 128 10.53 33.45 -11.69
CA THR A 128 10.67 34.85 -11.30
C THR A 128 9.38 35.35 -10.64
N ASP A 129 9.39 36.53 -10.02
CA ASP A 129 8.16 37.15 -9.50
C ASP A 129 7.12 37.37 -10.60
N ALA A 130 7.56 37.79 -11.78
CA ALA A 130 6.68 37.95 -12.93
C ALA A 130 6.06 36.62 -13.36
N ASP A 131 6.82 35.52 -13.33
CA ASP A 131 6.29 34.18 -13.66
C ASP A 131 5.28 33.70 -12.61
N ARG A 132 5.53 33.96 -11.32
CA ARG A 132 4.57 33.65 -10.24
C ARG A 132 3.30 34.46 -10.37
N GLN A 133 3.40 35.75 -10.68
CA GLN A 133 2.24 36.61 -10.93
C GLN A 133 1.42 36.10 -12.12
N PHE A 134 2.08 35.76 -13.21
CA PHE A 134 1.43 35.15 -14.38
C PHE A 134 0.75 33.83 -14.01
N TYR A 135 1.43 32.93 -13.29
CA TYR A 135 0.86 31.68 -12.82
C TYR A 135 -0.40 31.91 -11.96
N ASN A 136 -0.32 32.80 -10.97
CA ASN A 136 -1.46 33.11 -10.11
C ASN A 136 -2.66 33.67 -10.88
N GLN A 137 -2.41 34.48 -11.92
CA GLN A 137 -3.45 34.99 -12.81
C GLN A 137 -4.12 33.87 -13.62
N ILE A 138 -3.33 32.95 -14.19
CA ILE A 138 -3.89 31.91 -15.08
C ILE A 138 -4.36 30.66 -14.33
N LYS A 139 -3.93 30.43 -13.09
CA LYS A 139 -4.26 29.21 -12.34
C LYS A 139 -5.77 28.91 -12.29
N PRO A 140 -6.67 29.87 -12.01
CA PRO A 140 -8.11 29.59 -12.04
C PRO A 140 -8.61 29.13 -13.41
N LYS A 141 -8.02 29.62 -14.49
CA LYS A 141 -8.33 29.19 -15.87
C LYS A 141 -7.79 27.78 -16.16
N LEU A 142 -6.59 27.47 -15.67
CA LEU A 142 -6.03 26.11 -15.75
C LEU A 142 -6.91 25.11 -15.00
N ASP A 143 -7.30 25.45 -13.77
CA ASP A 143 -8.20 24.65 -12.93
C ASP A 143 -9.54 24.41 -13.64
N ALA A 144 -10.14 25.45 -14.22
CA ALA A 144 -11.39 25.35 -14.97
C ALA A 144 -11.23 24.49 -16.25
N ALA A 145 -10.11 24.59 -16.96
CA ALA A 145 -9.84 23.77 -18.14
C ALA A 145 -9.66 22.29 -17.79
N LEU A 146 -8.86 21.99 -16.75
CA LEU A 146 -8.59 20.62 -16.29
C LEU A 146 -9.85 19.93 -15.75
N SER A 147 -10.72 20.68 -15.05
CA SER A 147 -11.99 20.18 -14.51
C SER A 147 -13.17 20.26 -15.49
N SER A 148 -12.97 20.77 -16.70
CA SER A 148 -13.98 20.76 -17.76
C SER A 148 -14.25 19.32 -18.26
N PRO A 149 -15.40 19.04 -18.91
CA PRO A 149 -15.68 17.71 -19.46
C PRO A 149 -14.56 17.18 -20.37
N LYS A 150 -14.06 18.02 -21.28
CA LYS A 150 -12.97 17.62 -22.20
C LYS A 150 -11.62 17.49 -21.49
N GLY A 151 -11.37 18.33 -20.48
CA GLY A 151 -10.17 18.22 -19.64
C GLY A 151 -10.14 16.89 -18.89
N MET A 152 -11.22 16.55 -18.19
CA MET A 152 -11.35 15.28 -17.45
C MET A 152 -11.22 14.07 -18.37
N GLU A 153 -11.84 14.08 -19.56
CA GLU A 153 -11.70 13.03 -20.56
C GLU A 153 -10.22 12.79 -20.93
N LEU A 154 -9.50 13.85 -21.32
CA LEU A 154 -8.10 13.75 -21.74
C LEU A 154 -7.17 13.31 -20.60
N LEU A 155 -7.44 13.76 -19.37
CA LEU A 155 -6.69 13.35 -18.18
C LEU A 155 -6.93 11.87 -17.85
N ASN A 156 -8.17 11.41 -17.97
CA ASN A 156 -8.54 10.02 -17.74
C ASN A 156 -7.93 9.07 -18.78
N GLU A 157 -7.95 9.45 -20.07
CA GLU A 157 -7.27 8.72 -21.14
C GLU A 157 -5.76 8.59 -20.87
N ASN A 158 -5.12 9.70 -20.50
CA ASN A 158 -3.70 9.70 -20.18
C ASN A 158 -3.41 8.80 -18.98
N TYR A 159 -4.21 8.90 -17.91
CA TYR A 159 -4.05 8.09 -16.72
C TYR A 159 -4.12 6.60 -17.03
N LYS A 160 -5.04 6.16 -17.89
CA LYS A 160 -5.13 4.76 -18.34
C LYS A 160 -3.80 4.28 -18.93
N MET A 161 -3.22 5.07 -19.84
CA MET A 161 -1.92 4.75 -20.45
C MET A 161 -0.78 4.71 -19.41
N GLN A 162 -0.78 5.63 -18.45
CA GLN A 162 0.24 5.66 -17.40
C GLN A 162 0.12 4.46 -16.46
N LEU A 163 -1.11 4.03 -16.17
CA LEU A 163 -1.38 2.86 -15.36
C LEU A 163 -0.88 1.58 -16.08
N ASP A 164 -1.13 1.47 -17.39
CA ASP A 164 -0.60 0.37 -18.20
C ASP A 164 0.94 0.33 -18.19
N LYS A 165 1.60 1.49 -18.35
CA LYS A 165 3.06 1.58 -18.25
C LYS A 165 3.59 1.13 -16.89
N LYS A 166 2.91 1.51 -15.79
CA LYS A 166 3.30 1.09 -14.44
C LYS A 166 3.15 -0.42 -14.25
N VAL A 167 2.07 -1.01 -14.77
CA VAL A 167 1.86 -2.46 -14.76
C VAL A 167 3.00 -3.16 -15.52
N SER A 168 3.25 -2.76 -16.76
CA SER A 168 4.32 -3.37 -17.58
C SER A 168 5.69 -3.28 -16.92
N LYS A 169 6.02 -2.15 -16.29
CA LYS A 169 7.30 -1.96 -15.60
C LYS A 169 7.46 -2.90 -14.40
N VAL A 170 6.39 -3.19 -13.67
CA VAL A 170 6.43 -4.11 -12.54
C VAL A 170 6.57 -5.55 -13.02
N GLU A 171 5.80 -5.94 -14.04
CA GLU A 171 5.93 -7.28 -14.64
C GLU A 171 7.33 -7.49 -15.22
N GLU A 172 7.94 -6.47 -15.85
CA GLU A 172 9.33 -6.51 -16.31
C GLU A 172 10.33 -6.67 -15.15
N VAL A 173 10.13 -5.96 -14.03
CA VAL A 173 10.98 -6.14 -12.84
C VAL A 173 10.90 -7.56 -12.33
N ILE A 174 9.70 -8.12 -12.22
CA ILE A 174 9.46 -9.47 -11.70
C ILE A 174 10.03 -10.53 -12.67
N SER A 175 9.81 -10.39 -13.97
CA SER A 175 10.31 -11.35 -14.97
C SER A 175 11.84 -11.41 -15.01
N ASN A 176 12.52 -10.34 -14.62
CA ASN A 176 13.97 -10.28 -14.56
C ASN A 176 14.57 -10.88 -13.28
N VAL A 177 13.74 -11.25 -12.29
CA VAL A 177 14.19 -11.94 -11.08
C VAL A 177 14.61 -13.36 -11.44
N LYS A 178 15.89 -13.69 -11.21
CA LYS A 178 16.47 -15.00 -11.55
C LYS A 178 16.14 -16.06 -10.52
N ASN A 179 16.08 -15.69 -9.23
CA ASN A 179 15.66 -16.61 -8.18
C ASN A 179 14.21 -17.06 -8.42
N GLU A 180 14.01 -18.35 -8.67
CA GLU A 180 12.70 -18.89 -9.08
C GLU A 180 11.65 -18.85 -7.96
N GLU A 181 12.06 -19.10 -6.72
CA GLU A 181 11.16 -19.07 -5.55
C GLU A 181 10.66 -17.64 -5.31
N ASN A 182 11.58 -16.67 -5.31
CA ASN A 182 11.24 -15.25 -5.15
C ASN A 182 10.36 -14.78 -6.31
N ARG A 183 10.72 -15.11 -7.56
CA ARG A 183 9.93 -14.76 -8.74
C ARG A 183 8.52 -15.35 -8.64
N ASN A 184 8.39 -16.62 -8.27
CA ASN A 184 7.09 -17.29 -8.10
C ASN A 184 6.23 -16.60 -7.03
N PHE A 185 6.80 -16.22 -5.88
CA PHE A 185 6.10 -15.42 -4.88
C PHE A 185 5.60 -14.08 -5.45
N LEU A 186 6.48 -13.34 -6.14
CA LEU A 186 6.16 -12.03 -6.72
C LEU A 186 5.09 -12.10 -7.81
N GLU A 187 5.11 -13.14 -8.66
CA GLU A 187 4.13 -13.36 -9.73
C GLU A 187 2.72 -13.64 -9.18
N HIS A 188 2.63 -14.31 -8.03
CA HIS A 188 1.36 -14.75 -7.44
C HIS A 188 0.87 -13.87 -6.28
N SER A 189 1.68 -12.91 -5.82
CA SER A 189 1.31 -11.98 -4.74
C SER A 189 0.87 -10.62 -5.29
N MET A 190 -0.45 -10.38 -5.28
CA MET A 190 -1.02 -9.07 -5.64
C MET A 190 -0.43 -7.94 -4.77
N GLN A 191 -0.24 -8.23 -3.48
CA GLN A 191 0.33 -7.30 -2.52
C GLN A 191 1.77 -6.91 -2.90
N ALA A 192 2.59 -7.89 -3.30
CA ALA A 192 3.97 -7.65 -3.71
C ALA A 192 4.05 -6.83 -5.02
N LYS A 193 3.20 -7.14 -6.01
CA LYS A 193 3.13 -6.36 -7.26
C LYS A 193 2.79 -4.90 -7.01
N VAL A 194 1.77 -4.64 -6.19
CA VAL A 194 1.38 -3.29 -5.80
C VAL A 194 2.50 -2.61 -5.00
N PHE A 195 3.16 -3.33 -4.08
CA PHE A 195 4.30 -2.80 -3.32
C PHE A 195 5.46 -2.36 -4.23
N ILE A 196 5.84 -3.17 -5.23
CA ILE A 196 6.90 -2.82 -6.19
C ILE A 196 6.52 -1.57 -6.99
N ALA A 197 5.28 -1.51 -7.47
CA ALA A 197 4.78 -0.35 -8.23
C ALA A 197 4.84 0.93 -7.40
N ASP A 198 4.54 0.79 -6.12
CA ASP A 198 4.49 1.86 -5.14
C ASP A 198 5.88 2.40 -4.77
N ILE A 199 6.86 1.53 -4.55
CA ILE A 199 8.28 1.93 -4.45
C ILE A 199 8.74 2.63 -5.74
N GLY A 200 8.32 2.10 -6.89
CA GLY A 200 8.59 2.71 -8.20
C GLY A 200 8.02 4.12 -8.38
N ASN A 201 6.95 4.45 -7.66
CA ASN A 201 6.34 5.77 -7.70
C ASN A 201 6.99 6.76 -6.72
N GLN A 202 7.33 6.29 -5.52
CA GLN A 202 7.73 7.15 -4.41
C GLN A 202 9.23 7.47 -4.38
N TYR A 203 10.06 6.59 -4.95
CA TYR A 203 11.50 6.68 -4.76
C TYR A 203 12.24 6.87 -6.08
N GLY A 204 13.43 7.49 -6.02
CA GLY A 204 14.30 7.64 -7.17
C GLY A 204 15.04 6.36 -7.58
N ASP A 205 15.85 6.46 -8.63
CA ASP A 205 16.53 5.31 -9.26
C ASP A 205 17.40 4.51 -8.29
N LYS A 206 18.05 5.17 -7.33
CA LYS A 206 18.90 4.49 -6.33
C LYS A 206 18.14 3.42 -5.54
N VAL A 207 16.98 3.78 -4.99
CA VAL A 207 16.16 2.87 -4.18
C VAL A 207 15.54 1.80 -5.08
N ASN A 208 15.08 2.17 -6.27
CA ASN A 208 14.53 1.23 -7.23
C ASN A 208 15.54 0.17 -7.69
N ASN A 209 16.78 0.57 -7.96
CA ASN A 209 17.85 -0.36 -8.32
C ASN A 209 18.25 -1.24 -7.14
N ALA A 210 18.26 -0.68 -5.92
CA ALA A 210 18.47 -1.47 -4.72
C ALA A 210 17.35 -2.50 -4.48
N LEU A 211 16.09 -2.13 -4.75
CA LEU A 211 14.97 -3.07 -4.67
C LEU A 211 15.16 -4.22 -5.66
N LYS A 212 15.46 -3.93 -6.93
CA LYS A 212 15.74 -4.99 -7.94
C LYS A 212 16.80 -5.98 -7.46
N ASN A 213 17.88 -5.48 -6.86
CA ASN A 213 18.91 -6.34 -6.30
C ASN A 213 18.43 -7.12 -5.07
N PHE A 214 17.55 -6.54 -4.25
CA PHE A 214 17.00 -7.17 -3.04
C PHE A 214 16.05 -8.33 -3.39
N LEU A 215 15.28 -8.19 -4.46
CA LEU A 215 14.36 -9.24 -4.94
C LEU A 215 15.08 -10.54 -5.34
N GLU A 216 16.39 -10.49 -5.60
CA GLU A 216 17.23 -11.65 -5.93
C GLU A 216 17.82 -12.34 -4.69
N GLN A 217 17.76 -11.70 -3.53
CA GLN A 217 18.46 -12.19 -2.34
C GLN A 217 17.70 -13.31 -1.63
N THR A 218 18.47 -14.12 -0.92
CA THR A 218 18.03 -15.17 -0.01
C THR A 218 18.55 -14.88 1.40
N GLU A 219 18.14 -15.70 2.38
CA GLU A 219 18.68 -15.62 3.74
C GLU A 219 20.20 -15.84 3.83
N ASN A 220 20.84 -16.38 2.79
CA ASN A 220 22.28 -16.61 2.77
C ASN A 220 23.08 -15.38 2.31
N ASP A 221 22.40 -14.40 1.70
CA ASP A 221 23.03 -13.19 1.21
C ASP A 221 23.36 -12.19 2.34
N ARG A 222 24.22 -11.23 2.01
CA ARG A 222 24.71 -10.23 2.97
C ARG A 222 23.68 -9.14 3.29
N GLY A 223 22.56 -9.08 2.56
CA GLY A 223 21.60 -7.98 2.66
C GLY A 223 21.94 -6.80 1.75
N ILE A 224 21.08 -5.78 1.75
CA ILE A 224 21.23 -4.52 1.02
C ILE A 224 21.09 -3.33 1.97
N LYS A 225 21.94 -2.32 1.76
CA LYS A 225 21.87 -1.02 2.43
C LYS A 225 21.74 0.08 1.39
N VAL A 226 20.71 0.91 1.49
CA VAL A 226 20.45 2.00 0.55
C VAL A 226 20.95 3.32 1.13
N ASP A 227 22.02 3.91 0.57
CA ASP A 227 22.63 5.16 1.04
C ASP A 227 22.83 5.15 2.59
N HIS A 228 22.28 6.15 3.29
CA HIS A 228 22.30 6.27 4.76
C HIS A 228 21.22 5.44 5.48
N GLY A 229 20.58 4.51 4.75
CA GLY A 229 19.60 3.57 5.28
C GLY A 229 20.22 2.53 6.21
N ARG A 230 19.40 1.57 6.65
CA ARG A 230 19.83 0.41 7.44
C ARG A 230 20.03 -0.80 6.55
N LEU A 231 20.86 -1.75 7.00
CA LEU A 231 21.02 -3.02 6.32
C LEU A 231 19.70 -3.82 6.43
N THR A 232 19.17 -4.24 5.30
CA THR A 232 18.00 -5.13 5.19
C THR A 232 18.46 -6.47 4.68
N LYS A 233 17.96 -7.55 5.24
CA LYS A 233 18.29 -8.90 4.83
C LYS A 233 17.02 -9.76 4.83
N VAL A 234 16.94 -10.67 3.88
CA VAL A 234 15.90 -11.71 3.80
C VAL A 234 16.01 -12.64 5.01
N ARG A 235 14.87 -13.02 5.60
CA ARG A 235 14.82 -13.89 6.78
C ARG A 235 14.01 -15.15 6.48
N GLY A 236 14.68 -16.29 6.31
CA GLY A 236 14.03 -17.50 5.83
C GLY A 236 13.69 -17.40 4.34
N GLY A 237 12.44 -17.70 3.99
CA GLY A 237 11.93 -17.54 2.63
C GLY A 237 11.52 -16.10 2.34
N PHE A 238 11.79 -15.62 1.13
CA PHE A 238 11.47 -14.26 0.71
C PHE A 238 9.95 -14.01 0.69
N ASP A 239 9.48 -13.01 1.42
CA ASP A 239 8.05 -12.72 1.56
C ASP A 239 7.69 -11.21 1.68
N MET A 240 6.45 -10.93 2.10
CA MET A 240 5.97 -9.55 2.28
C MET A 240 6.65 -8.83 3.46
N ASP A 241 7.07 -9.52 4.50
CA ASP A 241 7.72 -8.91 5.65
C ASP A 241 9.13 -8.44 5.29
N ASP A 242 9.81 -9.17 4.41
CA ASP A 242 11.08 -8.73 3.82
C ASP A 242 10.91 -7.47 2.96
N LEU A 243 9.88 -7.40 2.12
CA LEU A 243 9.56 -6.21 1.33
C LEU A 243 9.26 -5.00 2.22
N LYS A 244 8.40 -5.16 3.24
CA LYS A 244 8.09 -4.11 4.21
C LYS A 244 9.37 -3.66 4.97
N SER A 245 10.19 -4.62 5.39
CA SER A 245 11.49 -4.35 6.03
C SER A 245 12.42 -3.53 5.13
N PHE A 246 12.49 -3.85 3.82
CA PHE A 246 13.25 -3.07 2.85
C PHE A 246 12.80 -1.61 2.83
N ARG A 247 11.49 -1.34 2.72
CA ARG A 247 10.95 0.03 2.73
C ARG A 247 11.34 0.77 4.00
N MET A 248 11.11 0.16 5.16
CA MET A 248 11.35 0.76 6.47
C MET A 248 12.82 1.08 6.72
N ASN A 249 13.74 0.36 6.06
CA ASN A 249 15.17 0.57 6.18
C ASN A 249 15.76 1.48 5.08
N THR A 250 14.96 1.98 4.15
CA THR A 250 15.38 3.07 3.25
C THR A 250 15.58 4.39 4.02
N PRO A 251 16.37 5.36 3.51
CA PRO A 251 16.50 6.67 4.15
C PRO A 251 15.15 7.37 4.41
N TYR A 252 14.21 7.27 3.47
CA TYR A 252 12.87 7.82 3.64
C TYR A 252 12.06 7.06 4.69
N GLY A 253 12.06 5.72 4.65
CA GLY A 253 11.33 4.90 5.63
C GLY A 253 11.79 5.12 7.07
N ILE A 254 13.09 5.37 7.28
CA ILE A 254 13.63 5.72 8.60
C ILE A 254 13.16 7.10 9.04
N LYS A 255 13.17 8.09 8.13
CA LYS A 255 12.83 9.48 8.44
C LYS A 255 11.31 9.71 8.55
N HIS A 256 10.53 8.96 7.79
CA HIS A 256 9.09 9.11 7.60
C HIS A 256 8.37 7.77 7.85
N SER A 257 8.68 7.12 8.97
CA SER A 257 8.19 5.79 9.32
C SER A 257 6.67 5.67 9.31
N GLU A 258 5.96 6.67 9.82
CA GLU A 258 4.51 6.64 9.92
C GLU A 258 3.83 6.70 8.56
N ASP A 259 4.39 7.47 7.62
CA ASP A 259 3.91 7.48 6.24
C ASP A 259 4.22 6.16 5.53
N ALA A 260 5.42 5.60 5.73
CA ALA A 260 5.78 4.30 5.17
C ALA A 260 4.84 3.17 5.66
N LYS A 261 4.52 3.14 6.96
CA LYS A 261 3.57 2.18 7.57
C LYS A 261 2.15 2.36 7.02
N ARG A 262 1.61 3.59 7.06
CA ARG A 262 0.28 3.92 6.50
C ARG A 262 0.14 3.41 5.07
N ARG A 263 1.20 3.57 4.30
CA ARG A 263 1.27 3.14 2.91
C ARG A 263 1.24 1.61 2.76
N ASP A 264 1.97 0.88 3.60
CA ASP A 264 1.93 -0.59 3.65
C ASP A 264 0.56 -1.11 4.11
N GLU A 265 -0.03 -0.50 5.13
CA GLU A 265 -1.38 -0.82 5.62
C GLU A 265 -2.45 -0.61 4.54
N ASN A 266 -2.34 0.47 3.76
CA ASN A 266 -3.23 0.69 2.63
C ASN A 266 -3.07 -0.38 1.55
N ILE A 267 -1.84 -0.75 1.20
CA ILE A 267 -1.58 -1.83 0.23
C ILE A 267 -2.21 -3.13 0.74
N GLU A 268 -1.91 -3.53 1.96
CA GLU A 268 -2.42 -4.76 2.58
C GLU A 268 -3.95 -4.78 2.62
N ARG A 269 -4.59 -3.71 3.09
CA ARG A 269 -6.04 -3.59 3.16
C ARG A 269 -6.70 -3.68 1.78
N ILE A 270 -6.07 -3.09 0.75
CA ILE A 270 -6.62 -3.04 -0.61
C ILE A 270 -6.44 -4.36 -1.34
N THR A 271 -5.29 -5.04 -1.16
CA THR A 271 -4.98 -6.30 -1.84
C THR A 271 -5.37 -7.55 -1.08
N ALA A 272 -5.86 -7.40 0.16
CA ALA A 272 -6.44 -8.51 0.91
C ALA A 272 -7.50 -9.21 0.03
N PRO A 273 -7.54 -10.56 0.01
CA PRO A 273 -8.51 -11.31 -0.78
C PRO A 273 -9.91 -10.73 -0.59
N THR A 274 -10.49 -10.24 -1.69
CA THR A 274 -11.71 -9.44 -1.69
C THR A 274 -12.82 -10.15 -0.91
N ARG A 275 -13.04 -9.77 0.35
CA ARG A 275 -14.40 -9.73 0.89
C ARG A 275 -15.15 -8.77 -0.01
N GLN A 276 -16.24 -9.22 -0.62
CA GLN A 276 -17.24 -8.30 -1.15
C GLN A 276 -17.54 -7.28 -0.03
N GLN A 277 -17.03 -6.06 -0.17
CA GLN A 277 -17.58 -4.90 0.52
C GLN A 277 -18.87 -4.53 -0.21
N ASP A 278 -19.81 -5.47 -0.26
CA ASP A 278 -21.19 -5.13 -0.56
C ASP A 278 -21.80 -4.61 0.75
N ASN A 279 -22.29 -3.39 0.63
CA ASN A 279 -23.07 -2.62 1.58
C ASN A 279 -23.68 -3.42 2.74
N GLN A 280 -23.46 -2.89 3.94
CA GLN A 280 -24.34 -2.99 5.10
C GLN A 280 -25.71 -3.63 4.81
N LYS A 281 -25.83 -4.93 5.10
CA LYS A 281 -27.07 -5.54 5.54
C LYS A 281 -26.72 -6.81 6.31
N SER A 282 -27.06 -6.78 7.59
CA SER A 282 -27.18 -7.93 8.47
C SER A 282 -27.80 -9.11 7.73
N VAL A 283 -27.07 -10.23 7.66
CA VAL A 283 -27.68 -11.52 7.30
C VAL A 283 -27.44 -12.47 8.45
N GLU A 284 -28.56 -12.79 9.09
CA GLU A 284 -28.71 -13.80 10.13
C GLU A 284 -28.22 -15.17 9.65
N PHE A 285 -27.64 -15.90 10.59
CA PHE A 285 -27.02 -17.20 10.41
C PHE A 285 -28.10 -18.29 10.24
N ASN A 286 -28.33 -18.75 9.01
CA ASN A 286 -29.13 -19.95 8.73
C ASN A 286 -28.22 -21.09 8.27
N THR A 287 -27.81 -21.95 9.20
CA THR A 287 -27.01 -23.15 8.96
C THR A 287 -27.85 -24.33 8.51
N SER A 288 -28.36 -24.28 7.27
CA SER A 288 -28.95 -25.48 6.67
C SER A 288 -28.74 -25.66 5.16
N SER A 289 -27.94 -24.83 4.47
CA SER A 289 -27.87 -24.97 3.00
C SER A 289 -26.62 -24.52 2.24
N ASN A 290 -25.47 -24.25 2.87
CA ASN A 290 -24.21 -24.00 2.14
C ASN A 290 -23.15 -25.09 2.38
N ASN A 291 -22.88 -25.88 1.34
CA ASN A 291 -21.98 -27.04 1.32
C ASN A 291 -20.50 -26.71 1.07
N ASN A 292 -20.10 -25.43 1.11
CA ASN A 292 -18.71 -25.04 0.84
C ASN A 292 -17.91 -24.86 2.15
N PRO A 293 -16.79 -25.59 2.36
CA PRO A 293 -15.91 -25.45 3.52
C PRO A 293 -15.39 -24.03 3.76
N ALA A 294 -15.15 -23.26 2.69
CA ALA A 294 -14.65 -21.89 2.80
C ALA A 294 -15.69 -20.94 3.42
N ASP A 295 -16.97 -21.11 3.08
CA ASP A 295 -18.06 -20.29 3.62
C ASP A 295 -18.29 -20.58 5.10
N ARG A 296 -18.15 -21.85 5.51
CA ARG A 296 -18.20 -22.26 6.92
C ARG A 296 -17.05 -21.65 7.73
N LEU A 297 -15.84 -21.69 7.19
CA LEU A 297 -14.67 -21.07 7.84
C LEU A 297 -14.85 -19.55 7.98
N HIS A 298 -15.37 -18.89 6.95
CA HIS A 298 -15.66 -17.46 7.02
C HIS A 298 -16.73 -17.12 8.05
N ALA A 299 -17.79 -17.92 8.13
CA ALA A 299 -18.87 -17.73 9.09
C ALA A 299 -18.36 -17.89 10.54
N LEU A 300 -17.50 -18.87 10.80
CA LEU A 300 -16.82 -19.04 12.10
C LEU A 300 -15.94 -17.85 12.45
N ILE A 301 -15.07 -17.42 11.52
CA ILE A 301 -14.18 -16.26 11.75
C ILE A 301 -14.98 -14.99 12.05
N GLN A 302 -16.09 -14.76 11.36
CA GLN A 302 -16.94 -13.60 11.61
C GLN A 302 -17.68 -13.69 12.93
N GLY A 303 -18.16 -14.88 13.29
CA GLY A 303 -18.78 -15.09 14.58
C GLY A 303 -17.81 -14.79 15.72
N PHE A 304 -16.60 -15.33 15.68
CA PHE A 304 -15.57 -15.05 16.69
C PHE A 304 -15.15 -13.57 16.75
N LYS A 305 -15.08 -12.88 15.60
CA LYS A 305 -14.73 -11.45 15.57
C LYS A 305 -15.79 -10.55 16.22
N ASN A 306 -17.04 -10.97 16.18
CA ASN A 306 -18.17 -10.20 16.71
C ASN A 306 -18.65 -10.74 18.07
N ASP A 307 -17.98 -11.75 18.62
CA ASP A 307 -18.34 -12.41 19.87
C ASP A 307 -17.88 -11.60 21.09
N THR A 308 -18.60 -10.51 21.36
CA THR A 308 -18.27 -9.61 22.47
C THR A 308 -18.70 -10.14 23.84
N ASP A 309 -19.64 -11.08 23.89
CA ASP A 309 -20.21 -11.65 25.12
C ASP A 309 -19.89 -13.15 25.32
N GLY A 310 -19.17 -13.77 24.39
CA GLY A 310 -18.76 -15.18 24.45
C GLY A 310 -19.86 -16.16 24.05
N SER A 311 -21.05 -15.67 23.65
CA SER A 311 -22.19 -16.52 23.29
C SER A 311 -21.93 -17.32 22.01
N PHE A 312 -21.18 -16.75 21.06
CA PHE A 312 -20.84 -17.44 19.81
C PHE A 312 -19.83 -18.56 20.07
N ALA A 313 -18.80 -18.31 20.87
CA ALA A 313 -17.83 -19.32 21.27
C ALA A 313 -18.48 -20.47 22.04
N ALA A 314 -19.41 -20.17 22.95
CA ALA A 314 -20.16 -21.19 23.69
C ALA A 314 -20.99 -22.08 22.75
N LYS A 315 -21.66 -21.49 21.76
CA LYS A 315 -22.43 -22.22 20.76
C LYS A 315 -21.54 -23.06 19.85
N ALA A 316 -20.41 -22.52 19.38
CA ALA A 316 -19.46 -23.23 18.54
C ALA A 316 -18.86 -24.46 19.25
N LEU A 317 -18.58 -24.36 20.55
CA LEU A 317 -18.11 -25.50 21.35
C LEU A 317 -19.20 -26.55 21.57
N ALA A 318 -20.46 -26.12 21.77
CA ALA A 318 -21.58 -27.04 21.93
C ALA A 318 -21.89 -27.84 20.63
N GLU A 319 -21.71 -27.21 19.47
CA GLU A 319 -21.90 -27.85 18.16
C GLU A 319 -20.75 -28.81 17.78
N ASN A 320 -19.61 -28.76 18.48
CA ASN A 320 -18.45 -29.63 18.28
C ASN A 320 -18.12 -30.43 19.57
N ALA A 321 -19.16 -30.88 20.26
CA ALA A 321 -19.06 -31.52 21.58
C ALA A 321 -18.20 -32.81 21.57
N ASP A 322 -18.13 -33.51 20.45
CA ASP A 322 -17.30 -34.69 20.21
C ASP A 322 -15.80 -34.34 20.20
N VAL A 323 -15.41 -33.28 19.49
CA VAL A 323 -14.03 -32.78 19.45
C VAL A 323 -13.60 -32.30 20.84
N VAL A 324 -14.50 -31.59 21.54
CA VAL A 324 -14.25 -31.12 22.91
C VAL A 324 -14.10 -32.31 23.89
N ALA A 325 -14.88 -33.37 23.71
CA ALA A 325 -14.78 -34.57 24.53
C ALA A 325 -13.44 -35.29 24.29
N ASN A 326 -13.01 -35.44 23.04
CA ASN A 326 -11.73 -36.06 22.69
C ASN A 326 -10.55 -35.26 23.24
N PHE A 327 -10.55 -33.94 23.09
CA PHE A 327 -9.51 -33.07 23.66
C PHE A 327 -9.43 -33.19 25.19
N LYS A 328 -10.57 -33.28 25.88
CA LYS A 328 -10.60 -33.49 27.34
C LYS A 328 -10.06 -34.87 27.74
N ALA A 329 -10.35 -35.91 26.96
CA ALA A 329 -9.82 -37.24 27.19
C ALA A 329 -8.30 -37.27 27.02
N GLU A 330 -7.77 -36.68 25.94
CA GLU A 330 -6.33 -36.55 25.69
C GLU A 330 -5.63 -35.77 26.82
N GLN A 331 -6.21 -34.66 27.27
CA GLN A 331 -5.65 -33.89 28.39
C GLN A 331 -5.61 -34.69 29.70
N GLN A 332 -6.61 -35.53 29.97
CA GLN A 332 -6.59 -36.42 31.14
C GLN A 332 -5.55 -37.54 31.01
N GLU A 333 -5.33 -38.05 29.81
CA GLU A 333 -4.32 -39.06 29.53
C GLU A 333 -2.91 -38.50 29.71
N VAL A 334 -2.62 -37.32 29.16
CA VAL A 334 -1.35 -36.61 29.36
C VAL A 334 -1.08 -36.29 30.84
N LEU A 335 -2.12 -35.94 31.60
CA LEU A 335 -1.99 -35.72 33.05
C LEU A 335 -1.69 -37.03 33.81
N LYS A 336 -2.32 -38.15 33.43
CA LYS A 336 -2.04 -39.47 34.00
C LYS A 336 -0.62 -39.90 33.69
N GLU A 337 -0.17 -39.76 32.45
CA GLU A 337 1.20 -40.07 32.04
C GLU A 337 2.24 -39.24 32.82
N ARG A 338 2.02 -37.93 32.96
CA ARG A 338 2.90 -37.08 33.78
C ARG A 338 2.93 -37.50 35.25
N SER A 339 1.79 -37.88 35.80
CA SER A 339 1.73 -38.35 37.20
C SER A 339 2.41 -39.71 37.40
N GLN A 340 2.33 -40.61 36.43
CA GLN A 340 3.04 -41.89 36.45
C GLN A 340 4.54 -41.73 36.24
N GLN A 341 4.97 -40.81 35.37
CA GLN A 341 6.38 -40.45 35.19
C GLN A 341 6.98 -39.85 36.47
N GLN A 342 6.25 -38.95 37.14
CA GLN A 342 6.69 -38.43 38.45
C GLN A 342 6.79 -39.52 39.51
N GLN A 343 5.85 -40.48 39.55
CA GLN A 343 5.94 -41.62 40.46
C GLN A 343 7.12 -42.55 40.13
N HIS A 344 7.44 -42.75 38.84
CA HIS A 344 8.61 -43.52 38.41
C HIS A 344 9.93 -42.80 38.73
N GLU A 345 10.02 -41.48 38.54
CA GLU A 345 11.19 -40.68 38.92
C GLU A 345 11.41 -40.69 40.44
N VAL A 346 10.35 -40.58 41.24
CA VAL A 346 10.47 -40.68 42.71
C VAL A 346 10.89 -42.09 43.12
N ALA A 347 10.32 -43.14 42.52
CA ALA A 347 10.70 -44.53 42.81
C ALA A 347 12.13 -44.88 42.38
N GLN A 348 12.65 -44.29 41.30
CA GLN A 348 14.04 -44.49 40.85
C GLN A 348 15.07 -43.71 41.67
N ASN A 349 14.71 -42.54 42.23
CA ASN A 349 15.60 -41.76 43.08
C ASN A 349 15.62 -42.22 44.55
N THR A 350 14.66 -43.05 44.98
CA THR A 350 14.57 -43.52 46.38
C THR A 350 15.74 -44.44 46.81
N PRO A 351 16.26 -45.37 45.97
CA PRO A 351 17.43 -46.19 46.33
C PRO A 351 18.75 -45.39 46.38
N GLN A 352 18.93 -44.38 45.51
CA GLN A 352 20.15 -43.57 45.44
C GLN A 352 20.32 -42.67 46.68
N ILE A 353 19.21 -42.14 47.23
CA ILE A 353 19.24 -41.30 48.44
C ILE A 353 19.57 -42.14 49.70
N GLN A 354 19.20 -43.42 49.74
CA GLN A 354 19.55 -44.32 50.85
C GLN A 354 21.03 -44.78 50.82
N GLU A 355 21.64 -44.92 49.64
CA GLU A 355 23.08 -45.23 49.53
C GLU A 355 23.98 -44.04 49.89
N GLU A 356 23.61 -42.81 49.50
CA GLU A 356 24.38 -41.61 49.87
C GLU A 356 24.31 -41.26 51.36
N CYS A 357 23.24 -41.66 52.06
CA CYS A 357 23.13 -41.48 53.52
C CYS A 357 23.90 -42.54 54.34
N SER A 358 24.39 -43.63 53.71
CA SER A 358 25.08 -44.73 54.40
C SER A 358 26.60 -44.52 54.55
N TYR A 359 27.20 -43.65 53.73
CA TYR A 359 28.66 -43.43 53.70
C TYR A 359 29.17 -42.17 54.45
N GLY A 360 28.28 -41.40 55.07
CA GLY A 360 28.62 -40.14 55.76
C GLY A 360 29.02 -40.24 57.23
N GLY A 361 29.30 -41.43 57.77
CA GLY A 361 29.76 -41.59 59.14
C GLY A 361 31.28 -41.50 59.27
N ARG A 362 31.82 -40.35 59.72
CA ARG A 362 32.97 -40.23 60.65
C ARG A 362 33.38 -38.77 60.94
N SER A 363 33.24 -38.39 62.22
CA SER A 363 34.17 -37.67 63.12
C SER A 363 34.87 -36.39 62.64
N PHE A 364 34.82 -35.31 63.43
CA PHE A 364 35.95 -34.75 64.20
C PHE A 364 35.52 -33.56 65.07
N GLY A 365 36.03 -33.52 66.31
CA GLY A 365 36.28 -32.29 67.07
C GLY A 365 35.24 -31.92 68.12
#